data_AF-A0A1Q7A803-F1
#
_entry.id   AF-A0A1Q7A803-F1
#
_cell.length_a   1.000
_cell.length_b   1.000
_cell.length_c   1.000
_cell.angle_alpha   90.00
_cell.angle_beta   90.00
_cell.angle_gamma   90.00
#
_symmetry.space_group_name_H-M   'P 1'
#
loop_
_entity.id
_entity.type
_entity.pdbx_description
1 polymer ?
#
loop_
_entity_poly.entity_id
_entity_poly.type
_entity_poly.pdbx_seq_one_letter_code
_entity_poly.pdbx_strand_id
1 'polypeptide(L)'
;MPRRTELVAVQLLALAPLALSAQGSGGRGLEFHVGRWYNGNRADTYEFRTSTRLGAAFTHGFGVAVVVSDTLGHRRAFYGAGYEIQAWRGRKRFGPYALAGLAAGLSTDPTSHEVAAQWTMGGGVEWRPFSWFAAGAELRYRVEDRGLRGFWRTGNGARTGVSAALGIAIGLGGAARGRAMSGTAAPPELPPPAPPTSISGNAVDVVQTALESLGTPYVWGGTADNGFDCSGLVQYAYGQHGIRLPRMSRDQARVGAEIAPVVDALRPGDILLFSARPGSGVTHVGLYVGEWKFIHSSTRGVKLSRLDVRDPEGAYWLDRWVGARRVIP
;
A
#
# COMPACT_ATOMS: atom_id res chain seq x y z
N MET A 1 -30.16 19.22 -22.67
CA MET A 1 -30.12 18.84 -21.25
C MET A 1 -28.98 17.85 -21.07
N PRO A 2 -27.98 18.10 -20.20
CA PRO A 2 -26.92 17.14 -19.96
C PRO A 2 -27.52 15.79 -19.52
N ARG A 3 -26.95 14.68 -20.00
CA ARG A 3 -27.47 13.33 -19.70
C ARG A 3 -27.32 13.07 -18.20
N ARG A 4 -28.27 12.37 -17.56
CA ARG A 4 -28.32 12.10 -16.10
C ARG A 4 -26.97 11.65 -15.50
N THR A 5 -26.19 10.90 -16.25
CA THR A 5 -24.86 10.40 -15.88
C THR A 5 -23.82 11.52 -15.76
N GLU A 6 -23.91 12.58 -16.56
CA GLU A 6 -22.99 13.73 -16.54
C GLU A 6 -23.17 14.56 -15.27
N LEU A 7 -24.42 14.79 -14.83
CA LEU A 7 -24.73 15.52 -13.60
C LEU A 7 -24.21 14.81 -12.34
N VAL A 8 -24.39 13.50 -12.26
CA VAL A 8 -23.92 12.69 -11.12
C VAL A 8 -22.38 12.58 -11.11
N ALA A 9 -21.76 12.43 -12.28
CA ALA A 9 -20.30 12.44 -12.41
C ALA A 9 -19.69 13.79 -11.95
N VAL A 10 -20.31 14.91 -12.32
CA VAL A 10 -19.89 16.25 -11.89
C VAL A 10 -20.00 16.41 -10.36
N GLN A 11 -21.08 15.91 -9.76
CA GLN A 11 -21.28 15.97 -8.30
C GLN A 11 -20.27 15.10 -7.53
N LEU A 12 -19.96 13.91 -8.03
CA LEU A 12 -18.92 13.05 -7.44
C LEU A 12 -17.53 13.67 -7.54
N LEU A 13 -17.22 14.26 -8.70
CA LEU A 13 -15.95 14.98 -8.91
C LEU A 13 -15.84 16.20 -7.98
N ALA A 14 -16.94 16.88 -7.69
CA ALA A 14 -16.96 17.99 -6.73
C ALA A 14 -16.70 17.53 -5.27
N LEU A 15 -17.08 16.30 -4.92
CA LEU A 15 -16.89 15.73 -3.58
C LEU A 15 -15.56 14.97 -3.41
N ALA A 16 -14.94 14.51 -4.49
CA ALA A 16 -13.65 13.80 -4.47
C ALA A 16 -12.52 14.52 -3.69
N PRO A 17 -12.41 15.87 -3.73
CA PRO A 17 -11.44 16.60 -2.91
C PRO A 17 -11.56 16.33 -1.41
N LEU A 18 -12.76 16.10 -0.88
CA LEU A 18 -12.99 15.83 0.55
C LEU A 18 -12.36 14.50 0.99
N ALA A 19 -12.53 13.45 0.18
CA ALA A 19 -11.89 12.16 0.43
C ALA A 19 -10.35 12.27 0.33
N LEU A 20 -9.86 13.03 -0.66
CA LEU A 20 -8.43 13.27 -0.85
C LEU A 20 -7.79 14.10 0.28
N SER A 21 -8.50 15.08 0.83
CA SER A 21 -8.01 15.88 1.96
C SER A 21 -7.99 15.06 3.25
N ALA A 22 -9.00 14.20 3.46
CA ALA A 22 -9.09 13.39 4.68
C ALA A 22 -8.02 12.28 4.76
N GLN A 23 -7.58 11.74 3.62
CA GLN A 23 -6.63 10.62 3.59
C GLN A 23 -5.17 10.99 3.96
N GLY A 24 -4.76 12.27 3.89
CA GLY A 24 -3.37 12.67 4.14
C GLY A 24 -2.36 12.17 3.08
N SER A 25 -1.05 12.36 3.29
CA SER A 25 0.01 12.26 2.26
C SER A 25 0.61 10.86 2.01
N GLY A 26 0.02 9.79 2.55
CA GLY A 26 0.47 8.41 2.31
C GLY A 26 0.04 7.87 0.93
N GLY A 27 0.71 6.81 0.43
CA GLY A 27 0.42 6.22 -0.89
C GLY A 27 -1.07 5.96 -1.12
N ARG A 28 -1.60 6.50 -2.23
CA ARG A 28 -3.03 6.54 -2.52
C ARG A 28 -3.37 5.61 -3.68
N GLY A 29 -4.23 4.63 -3.41
CA GLY A 29 -5.10 4.06 -4.43
C GLY A 29 -6.32 4.97 -4.59
N LEU A 30 -6.60 5.42 -5.80
CA LEU A 30 -7.87 6.03 -6.14
C LEU A 30 -8.80 4.97 -6.68
N GLU A 31 -10.05 4.98 -6.22
CA GLU A 31 -11.03 3.98 -6.60
C GLU A 31 -12.31 4.63 -7.05
N PHE A 32 -12.89 4.04 -8.08
CA PHE A 32 -14.18 4.43 -8.59
C PHE A 32 -15.06 3.19 -8.70
N HIS A 33 -16.22 3.24 -8.06
CA HIS A 33 -17.18 2.14 -8.02
C HIS A 33 -18.53 2.61 -8.55
N VAL A 34 -19.12 1.80 -9.42
CA VAL A 34 -20.49 2.00 -9.92
C VAL A 34 -21.27 0.74 -9.68
N GLY A 35 -22.47 0.90 -9.11
CA GLY A 35 -23.26 -0.22 -8.66
C GLY A 35 -24.73 0.09 -8.53
N ARG A 36 -25.43 -0.85 -7.92
CA ARG A 36 -26.85 -0.77 -7.63
C ARG A 36 -27.10 -1.21 -6.21
N TRP A 37 -28.01 -0.53 -5.53
CA TRP A 37 -28.52 -0.90 -4.22
C TRP A 37 -29.97 -1.34 -4.32
N TYR A 38 -30.28 -2.48 -3.70
CA TYR A 38 -31.59 -3.13 -3.72
C TYR A 38 -32.15 -3.13 -2.30
N ASN A 39 -33.23 -2.37 -2.10
CA ASN A 39 -33.99 -2.28 -0.86
C ASN A 39 -35.47 -2.06 -1.20
N GLY A 40 -36.14 -3.12 -1.67
CA GLY A 40 -37.50 -3.07 -2.24
C GLY A 40 -37.57 -2.37 -3.60
N ASN A 41 -36.97 -1.18 -3.71
CA ASN A 41 -36.79 -0.39 -4.93
C ASN A 41 -35.31 -0.27 -5.32
N ARG A 42 -35.05 0.04 -6.60
CA ARG A 42 -33.71 0.10 -7.19
C ARG A 42 -33.10 1.50 -7.06
N ALA A 43 -31.87 1.57 -6.55
CA ALA A 43 -31.06 2.78 -6.51
C ALA A 43 -29.73 2.56 -7.24
N ASP A 44 -29.24 3.56 -7.95
CA ASP A 44 -27.90 3.53 -8.53
C ASP A 44 -26.90 4.13 -7.54
N THR A 45 -25.75 3.47 -7.37
CA THR A 45 -24.70 3.88 -6.42
C THR A 45 -23.45 4.25 -7.16
N TYR A 46 -22.86 5.38 -6.81
CA TYR A 46 -21.60 5.83 -7.36
C TYR A 46 -20.69 6.25 -6.23
N GLU A 47 -19.45 5.76 -6.22
CA GLU A 47 -18.53 6.01 -5.12
C GLU A 47 -17.13 6.29 -5.62
N PHE A 48 -16.55 7.32 -5.05
CA PHE A 48 -15.13 7.60 -5.16
C PHE A 48 -14.49 7.33 -3.82
N ARG A 49 -13.43 6.52 -3.79
CA ARG A 49 -12.73 6.17 -2.55
C ARG A 49 -11.23 6.33 -2.70
N THR A 50 -10.60 6.67 -1.60
CA THR A 50 -9.16 6.54 -1.43
C THR A 50 -8.85 5.25 -0.70
N SER A 51 -7.67 4.69 -0.92
CA SER A 51 -7.17 3.57 -0.12
C SER A 51 -5.68 3.72 0.16
N THR A 52 -5.34 3.48 1.42
CA THR A 52 -3.97 3.47 1.93
C THR A 52 -3.80 2.25 2.83
N ARG A 53 -2.57 1.75 2.96
CA ARG A 53 -2.28 0.65 3.88
C ARG A 53 -2.28 1.15 5.32
N LEU A 54 -3.05 0.48 6.17
CA LEU A 54 -3.07 0.73 7.62
C LEU A 54 -2.15 -0.26 8.36
N GLY A 55 -1.90 -1.45 7.80
CA GLY A 55 -1.01 -2.45 8.36
C GLY A 55 -0.86 -3.69 7.49
N ALA A 56 -0.31 -4.78 8.03
CA ALA A 56 -0.02 -5.99 7.25
C ALA A 56 -1.27 -6.67 6.66
N ALA A 57 -2.43 -6.52 7.31
CA ALA A 57 -3.69 -7.13 6.90
C ALA A 57 -4.77 -6.14 6.48
N PHE A 58 -4.56 -4.86 6.75
CA PHE A 58 -5.64 -3.88 6.68
C PHE A 58 -5.25 -2.71 5.78
N THR A 59 -6.21 -2.32 4.94
CA THR A 59 -6.23 -1.04 4.24
C THR A 59 -7.37 -0.22 4.78
N HIS A 60 -7.23 1.09 4.70
CA HIS A 60 -8.28 2.02 5.10
C HIS A 60 -8.42 3.12 4.07
N GLY A 61 -9.57 3.76 4.05
CA GLY A 61 -9.95 4.66 2.99
C GLY A 61 -10.99 5.67 3.42
N PHE A 62 -10.97 6.84 2.81
CA PHE A 62 -12.08 7.78 2.85
C PHE A 62 -12.84 7.71 1.53
N GLY A 63 -14.16 7.75 1.61
CA GLY A 63 -15.03 7.65 0.45
C GLY A 63 -16.06 8.75 0.42
N VAL A 64 -16.45 9.15 -0.79
CA VAL A 64 -17.68 9.90 -1.02
C VAL A 64 -18.61 9.05 -1.86
N ALA A 65 -19.88 9.03 -1.48
CA ALA A 65 -20.90 8.22 -2.10
C ALA A 65 -22.08 9.10 -2.51
N VAL A 66 -22.54 8.88 -3.74
CA VAL A 66 -23.80 9.41 -4.24
C VAL A 66 -24.70 8.22 -4.56
N VAL A 67 -25.83 8.13 -3.86
CA VAL A 67 -26.83 7.09 -4.06
C VAL A 67 -28.11 7.75 -4.53
N VAL A 68 -28.56 7.42 -5.73
CA VAL A 68 -29.75 8.03 -6.35
C VAL A 68 -30.82 6.96 -6.48
N SER A 69 -32.00 7.21 -5.90
CA SER A 69 -33.18 6.35 -6.06
C SER A 69 -34.33 7.12 -6.69
N ASP A 70 -34.86 6.58 -7.78
CA ASP A 70 -36.09 7.06 -8.41
C ASP A 70 -37.24 6.12 -8.02
N THR A 71 -38.20 6.61 -7.24
CA THR A 71 -39.38 5.84 -6.84
C THR A 71 -40.64 6.68 -7.01
N LEU A 72 -41.56 6.23 -7.89
CA LEU A 72 -42.93 6.74 -8.02
C LEU A 72 -43.04 8.28 -8.06
N GLY A 73 -42.15 8.95 -8.80
CA GLY A 73 -42.18 10.41 -8.98
C GLY A 73 -41.42 11.22 -7.93
N HIS A 74 -40.95 10.59 -6.84
CA HIS A 74 -40.09 11.23 -5.84
C HIS A 74 -38.63 10.87 -6.09
N ARG A 75 -37.82 11.90 -6.39
CA ARG A 75 -36.37 11.77 -6.55
C ARG A 75 -35.71 11.91 -5.18
N ARG A 76 -35.10 10.83 -4.71
CA ARG A 76 -34.31 10.85 -3.47
C ARG A 76 -32.85 10.57 -3.78
N ALA A 77 -31.97 11.34 -3.16
CA ALA A 77 -30.53 11.16 -3.29
C ALA A 77 -29.86 11.22 -1.91
N PHE A 78 -28.84 10.39 -1.70
CA PHE A 78 -27.96 10.48 -0.55
C PHE A 78 -26.58 10.91 -1.03
N TYR A 79 -26.06 11.97 -0.42
CA TYR A 79 -24.71 12.48 -0.62
C TYR A 79 -23.95 12.33 0.69
N GLY A 80 -23.01 11.40 0.75
CA GLY A 80 -22.28 11.11 1.99
C GLY A 80 -20.79 11.07 1.80
N ALA A 81 -20.08 11.36 2.89
CA ALA A 81 -18.65 11.13 3.03
C ALA A 81 -18.43 10.18 4.21
N GLY A 82 -17.44 9.31 4.10
CA GLY A 82 -17.25 8.24 5.05
C GLY A 82 -15.85 7.68 5.11
N TYR A 83 -15.67 6.75 6.04
CA TYR A 83 -14.45 6.03 6.31
C TYR A 83 -14.70 4.53 6.20
N GLU A 84 -13.76 3.80 5.63
CA GLU A 84 -13.84 2.37 5.41
C GLU A 84 -12.54 1.68 5.82
N ILE A 85 -12.67 0.48 6.38
CA ILE A 85 -11.58 -0.45 6.64
C ILE A 85 -11.81 -1.70 5.79
N GLN A 86 -10.75 -2.19 5.17
CA GLN A 86 -10.75 -3.40 4.37
C GLN A 86 -9.67 -4.35 4.88
N ALA A 87 -9.98 -5.64 4.92
CA ALA A 87 -9.08 -6.69 5.36
C ALA A 87 -8.69 -7.59 4.18
N TRP A 88 -7.41 -7.98 4.14
CA TRP A 88 -6.80 -8.91 3.16
C TRP A 88 -6.73 -8.42 1.71
N ARG A 89 -7.18 -7.19 1.43
CA ARG A 89 -7.15 -6.60 0.10
C ARG A 89 -5.72 -6.36 -0.40
N GLY A 90 -5.50 -6.58 -1.70
CA GLY A 90 -4.23 -6.27 -2.37
C GLY A 90 -3.03 -7.15 -2.00
N ARG A 91 -3.25 -8.28 -1.30
CA ARG A 91 -2.19 -9.23 -0.92
C ARG A 91 -1.75 -10.15 -2.06
N LYS A 92 -2.58 -10.35 -3.08
CA LYS A 92 -2.38 -11.28 -4.19
C LYS A 92 -2.81 -10.62 -5.51
N ARG A 93 -2.35 -11.18 -6.64
CA ARG A 93 -2.80 -10.77 -7.99
C ARG A 93 -4.32 -10.95 -8.16
N PHE A 94 -4.90 -11.96 -7.53
CA PHE A 94 -6.35 -12.12 -7.40
C PHE A 94 -6.66 -12.55 -5.98
N GLY A 95 -7.66 -11.93 -5.36
CA GLY A 95 -8.03 -12.33 -4.00
C GLY A 95 -9.30 -11.68 -3.48
N PRO A 96 -9.97 -12.35 -2.53
CA PRO A 96 -11.09 -11.77 -1.81
C PRO A 96 -10.60 -10.75 -0.78
N TYR A 97 -11.49 -9.83 -0.41
CA TYR A 97 -11.33 -8.95 0.73
C TYR A 97 -12.66 -8.74 1.43
N ALA A 98 -12.58 -8.47 2.73
CA ALA A 98 -13.72 -8.03 3.53
C ALA A 98 -13.63 -6.51 3.72
N LEU A 99 -14.78 -5.86 3.90
CA LEU A 99 -14.86 -4.41 4.14
C LEU A 99 -15.97 -4.07 5.12
N ALA A 100 -15.74 -3.00 5.87
CA ALA A 100 -16.73 -2.35 6.72
C ALA A 100 -16.52 -0.85 6.71
N GLY A 101 -17.59 -0.08 6.55
CA GLY A 101 -17.52 1.36 6.38
C GLY A 101 -18.69 2.11 7.01
N LEU A 102 -18.42 3.38 7.31
CA LEU A 102 -19.31 4.31 7.95
C LEU A 102 -19.30 5.62 7.18
N ALA A 103 -20.47 6.12 6.78
CA ALA A 103 -20.61 7.41 6.13
C ALA A 103 -21.66 8.28 6.83
N ALA A 104 -21.45 9.59 6.81
CA ALA A 104 -22.43 10.58 7.21
C ALA A 104 -22.68 11.53 6.03
N GLY A 105 -23.90 12.01 5.88
CA GLY A 105 -24.28 12.74 4.68
C GLY A 105 -25.63 13.41 4.77
N LEU A 106 -26.05 13.95 3.63
CA LEU A 106 -27.36 14.54 3.41
C LEU A 106 -28.20 13.59 2.58
N SER A 107 -29.35 13.18 3.11
CA SER A 107 -30.40 12.49 2.39
C SER A 107 -31.43 13.54 1.96
N THR A 108 -31.59 13.74 0.65
CA THR A 108 -32.49 14.73 0.06
C THR A 108 -33.71 14.02 -0.53
N ASP A 109 -34.89 14.34 -0.03
CA ASP A 109 -36.19 14.11 -0.67
C ASP A 109 -36.60 15.40 -1.43
N PRO A 110 -37.57 15.40 -2.37
CA PRO A 110 -38.02 16.61 -3.05
C PRO A 110 -38.53 17.71 -2.11
N THR A 111 -38.83 17.37 -0.85
CA THR A 111 -39.41 18.28 0.16
C THR A 111 -38.59 18.40 1.45
N SER A 112 -37.54 17.60 1.65
CA SER A 112 -36.74 17.65 2.88
C SER A 112 -35.26 17.34 2.66
N HIS A 113 -34.41 18.02 3.43
CA HIS A 113 -32.99 17.76 3.51
C HIS A 113 -32.66 17.34 4.94
N GLU A 114 -32.25 16.09 5.13
CA GLU A 114 -31.98 15.54 6.45
C GLU A 114 -30.58 14.96 6.52
N VAL A 115 -29.93 15.12 7.67
CA VAL A 115 -28.66 14.43 7.96
C VAL A 115 -28.95 12.94 8.10
N ALA A 116 -28.14 12.11 7.47
CA ALA A 116 -28.25 10.65 7.53
C ALA A 116 -26.89 10.00 7.76
N ALA A 117 -26.89 8.85 8.42
CA ALA A 117 -25.73 8.00 8.58
C ALA A 117 -25.94 6.69 7.81
N GLN A 118 -24.87 6.17 7.20
CA GLN A 118 -24.90 4.92 6.46
C GLN A 118 -23.81 3.97 6.96
N TRP A 119 -24.23 2.76 7.34
CA TRP A 119 -23.35 1.65 7.66
C TRP A 119 -23.26 0.73 6.46
N THR A 120 -22.07 0.23 6.19
CA THR A 120 -21.83 -0.75 5.14
C THR A 120 -20.94 -1.86 5.65
N MET A 121 -21.26 -3.10 5.28
CA MET A 121 -20.41 -4.26 5.54
C MET A 121 -20.49 -5.21 4.36
N GLY A 122 -19.41 -5.91 4.05
CA GLY A 122 -19.43 -6.90 2.99
C GLY A 122 -18.04 -7.32 2.56
N GLY A 123 -17.92 -7.60 1.27
CA GLY A 123 -16.66 -8.03 0.70
C GLY A 123 -16.67 -7.99 -0.81
N GLY A 124 -15.49 -8.17 -1.39
CA GLY A 124 -15.31 -8.17 -2.82
C GLY A 124 -14.19 -9.10 -3.25
N VAL A 125 -14.05 -9.22 -4.56
CA VAL A 125 -12.90 -9.86 -5.20
C VAL A 125 -12.20 -8.83 -6.06
N GLU A 126 -10.88 -8.81 -5.99
CA GLU A 126 -10.04 -7.88 -6.75
C GLU A 126 -9.06 -8.66 -7.61
N TRP A 127 -8.95 -8.25 -8.87
CA TRP A 127 -7.93 -8.67 -9.82
C TRP A 127 -6.98 -7.50 -10.09
N ARG A 128 -5.69 -7.72 -9.83
CA ARG A 128 -4.59 -6.76 -9.98
C ARG A 128 -3.58 -7.24 -11.01
N PRO A 129 -3.85 -7.08 -12.32
CA PRO A 129 -2.89 -7.48 -13.35
C PRO A 129 -1.59 -6.67 -13.26
N PHE A 130 -1.66 -5.42 -12.78
CA PHE A 130 -0.53 -4.51 -12.61
C PHE A 130 -0.46 -3.97 -11.18
N SER A 131 0.72 -3.48 -10.76
CA SER A 131 0.89 -2.87 -9.43
C SER A 131 0.03 -1.60 -9.26
N TRP A 132 -0.13 -0.83 -10.34
CA TRP A 132 -0.85 0.44 -10.41
C TRP A 132 -2.32 0.32 -10.81
N PHE A 133 -2.83 -0.87 -11.16
CA PHE A 133 -4.20 -1.04 -11.61
C PHE A 133 -4.88 -2.28 -11.00
N ALA A 134 -6.13 -2.11 -10.59
CA ALA A 134 -7.00 -3.21 -10.21
C ALA A 134 -8.42 -3.02 -10.76
N ALA A 135 -9.10 -4.14 -10.98
CA ALA A 135 -10.54 -4.18 -11.20
C ALA A 135 -11.18 -5.20 -10.26
N GLY A 136 -12.40 -4.95 -9.82
CA GLY A 136 -13.06 -5.82 -8.85
C GLY A 136 -14.57 -5.71 -8.85
N ALA A 137 -15.18 -6.63 -8.12
CA ALA A 137 -16.61 -6.66 -7.84
C ALA A 137 -16.83 -6.71 -6.33
N GLU A 138 -17.81 -5.96 -5.85
CA GLU A 138 -18.14 -5.84 -4.43
C GLU A 138 -19.62 -6.15 -4.18
N LEU A 139 -19.87 -6.85 -3.07
CA LEU A 139 -21.20 -7.04 -2.51
C LEU A 139 -21.20 -6.46 -1.09
N ARG A 140 -22.16 -5.58 -0.80
CA ARG A 140 -22.26 -4.89 0.49
C ARG A 140 -23.69 -4.91 1.00
N TYR A 141 -23.87 -5.18 2.27
CA TYR A 141 -25.08 -4.83 2.99
C TYR A 141 -24.99 -3.39 3.48
N ARG A 142 -26.05 -2.60 3.28
CA ARG A 142 -26.11 -1.19 3.66
C ARG A 142 -27.30 -0.92 4.56
N VAL A 143 -27.10 -0.04 5.54
CA VAL A 143 -28.14 0.50 6.42
C VAL A 143 -28.01 2.02 6.41
N GLU A 144 -28.97 2.74 5.83
CA GLU A 144 -29.08 4.21 5.90
C GLU A 144 -30.14 4.58 6.93
N ASP A 145 -29.78 5.39 7.93
CA ASP A 145 -30.71 5.90 8.95
C ASP A 145 -30.72 7.43 8.94
N ARG A 146 -31.91 8.03 9.16
CA ARG A 146 -32.12 9.48 9.18
C ARG A 146 -31.92 10.01 10.61
N GLY A 147 -31.06 11.02 10.77
CA GLY A 147 -30.73 11.68 12.04
C GLY A 147 -29.53 11.08 12.81
N LEU A 148 -28.99 11.85 13.76
CA LEU A 148 -27.82 11.47 14.59
C LEU A 148 -28.11 10.41 15.65
N ARG A 149 -29.37 9.97 15.79
CA ARG A 149 -29.79 9.00 16.83
C ARG A 149 -29.46 7.54 16.47
N GLY A 150 -29.17 7.26 15.20
CA GLY A 150 -29.02 5.92 14.62
C GLY A 150 -27.66 5.24 14.80
N PHE A 151 -26.82 5.63 15.77
CA PHE A 151 -25.55 4.92 16.00
C PHE A 151 -25.77 3.55 16.68
N TRP A 152 -26.87 3.37 17.42
CA TRP A 152 -27.14 2.17 18.22
C TRP A 152 -28.57 1.61 18.12
N ARG A 153 -29.51 2.32 17.49
CA ARG A 153 -30.91 1.88 17.29
C ARG A 153 -31.45 2.44 15.97
N THR A 154 -31.75 1.56 15.01
CA THR A 154 -32.36 1.93 13.73
C THR A 154 -33.80 2.43 13.94
N GLY A 155 -34.11 3.63 13.48
CA GLY A 155 -35.49 4.16 13.55
C GLY A 155 -36.45 3.53 12.53
N ASN A 156 -37.74 3.86 12.63
CA ASN A 156 -38.78 3.39 11.69
C ASN A 156 -38.61 3.89 10.23
N GLY A 157 -37.64 4.79 9.98
CA GLY A 157 -37.29 5.31 8.65
C GLY A 157 -36.00 4.75 8.06
N ALA A 158 -35.35 3.78 8.73
CA ALA A 158 -34.09 3.19 8.29
C ALA A 158 -34.28 2.34 7.03
N ARG A 159 -33.37 2.49 6.07
CA ARG A 159 -33.34 1.77 4.80
C ARG A 159 -32.24 0.73 4.83
N THR A 160 -32.59 -0.54 4.65
CA THR A 160 -31.61 -1.64 4.61
C THR A 160 -31.62 -2.37 3.28
N GLY A 161 -30.47 -2.80 2.78
CA GLY A 161 -30.47 -3.58 1.54
C GLY A 161 -29.09 -3.97 1.06
N VAL A 162 -29.04 -4.73 -0.04
CA VAL A 162 -27.79 -5.23 -0.61
C VAL A 162 -27.41 -4.41 -1.83
N SER A 163 -26.15 -3.97 -1.90
CA SER A 163 -25.59 -3.33 -3.08
C SER A 163 -24.54 -4.21 -3.74
N ALA A 164 -24.58 -4.27 -5.07
CA ALA A 164 -23.56 -4.88 -5.90
C ALA A 164 -22.91 -3.80 -6.76
N ALA A 165 -21.58 -3.75 -6.79
CA ALA A 165 -20.82 -2.74 -7.51
C ALA A 165 -19.64 -3.36 -8.26
N LEU A 166 -19.26 -2.71 -9.36
CA LEU A 166 -18.00 -2.94 -10.05
C LEU A 166 -17.10 -1.75 -9.81
N GLY A 167 -15.82 -2.03 -9.55
CA GLY A 167 -14.83 -1.03 -9.19
C GLY A 167 -13.57 -1.13 -10.03
N ILE A 168 -12.96 0.01 -10.27
CA ILE A 168 -11.57 0.11 -10.72
C ILE A 168 -10.75 0.86 -9.67
N ALA A 169 -9.49 0.46 -9.51
CA ALA A 169 -8.54 1.13 -8.64
C ALA A 169 -7.27 1.49 -9.42
N ILE A 170 -6.81 2.72 -9.27
CA ILE A 170 -5.59 3.24 -9.87
C ILE A 170 -4.64 3.67 -8.75
N GLY A 171 -3.48 3.05 -8.69
CA GLY A 171 -2.40 3.46 -7.80
C GLY A 171 -1.70 4.69 -8.37
N LEU A 172 -1.81 5.82 -7.67
CA LEU A 172 -0.99 6.98 -7.99
C LEU A 172 0.39 6.72 -7.42
N GLY A 173 1.32 6.30 -8.29
CA GLY A 173 2.74 6.14 -7.94
C GLY A 173 3.30 7.42 -7.34
N GLY A 174 4.08 7.30 -6.27
CA GLY A 174 4.72 8.42 -5.60
C GLY A 174 5.69 9.15 -6.54
N ALA A 175 5.32 10.35 -6.96
CA ALA A 175 6.22 11.34 -7.54
C ALA A 175 5.63 12.75 -7.34
N ALA A 176 5.90 13.36 -6.18
CA ALA A 176 6.16 14.79 -6.02
C ALA A 176 6.40 15.10 -4.54
N ARG A 177 7.65 15.47 -4.23
CA ARG A 177 7.99 16.29 -3.07
C ARG A 177 7.07 17.52 -3.08
N GLY A 178 6.25 17.65 -2.06
CA GLY A 178 5.45 18.84 -1.79
C GLY A 178 5.44 19.10 -0.29
N ARG A 179 6.39 19.91 0.17
CA ARG A 179 6.46 20.45 1.52
C ARG A 179 5.22 21.33 1.75
N ALA A 180 4.38 20.94 2.69
CA ALA A 180 3.46 21.84 3.37
C ALA A 180 3.52 21.53 4.86
N MET A 181 3.99 22.50 5.63
CA MET A 181 3.97 22.48 7.08
C MET A 181 2.52 22.57 7.54
N SER A 182 2.11 21.68 8.46
CA SER A 182 1.59 22.05 9.79
C SER A 182 0.99 20.86 10.53
N GLY A 183 1.55 20.57 11.71
CA GLY A 183 0.79 20.37 12.94
C GLY A 183 0.10 19.03 13.22
N THR A 184 0.86 17.98 13.56
CA THR A 184 0.85 17.27 14.87
C THR A 184 1.72 16.02 14.73
N ALA A 185 2.84 15.98 15.47
CA ALA A 185 3.90 14.99 15.27
C ALA A 185 3.51 13.63 15.88
N ALA A 186 3.20 12.66 15.01
CA ALA A 186 3.70 11.30 15.23
C ALA A 186 5.25 11.33 15.21
N PRO A 187 5.94 10.40 15.89
CA PRO A 187 7.41 10.38 15.90
C PRO A 187 7.93 10.44 14.46
N PRO A 188 9.00 11.22 14.18
CA PRO A 188 9.46 11.43 12.81
C PRO A 188 9.84 10.08 12.18
N GLU A 189 9.07 9.67 11.17
CA GLU A 189 9.47 8.58 10.27
C GLU A 189 10.82 8.99 9.66
N LEU A 190 11.85 8.16 9.85
CA LEU A 190 13.18 8.47 9.36
C LEU A 190 13.13 8.71 7.84
N PRO A 191 13.83 9.75 7.32
CA PRO A 191 13.85 9.99 5.89
C PRO A 191 14.41 8.75 5.16
N PRO A 192 13.93 8.47 3.93
CA PRO A 192 14.38 7.31 3.17
C PRO A 192 15.92 7.31 3.09
N PRO A 193 16.56 6.14 3.23
CA PRO A 193 18.02 6.06 3.23
C PRO A 193 18.60 6.59 1.93
N ALA A 194 19.35 7.68 2.04
CA ALA A 194 20.23 8.14 0.98
C ALA A 194 21.49 7.25 0.93
N PRO A 195 22.16 7.15 -0.23
CA PRO A 195 23.48 6.54 -0.34
C PRO A 195 24.45 7.06 0.74
N PRO A 196 25.44 6.25 1.15
CA PRO A 196 26.44 6.69 2.12
C PRO A 196 27.23 7.89 1.59
N THR A 197 27.60 8.80 2.48
CA THR A 197 28.37 10.02 2.18
C THR A 197 29.83 9.69 1.87
N SER A 198 30.32 8.59 2.44
CA SER A 198 31.64 8.03 2.16
C SER A 198 31.59 6.51 2.25
N ILE A 199 32.30 5.83 1.35
CA ILE A 199 32.51 4.38 1.38
C ILE A 199 34.02 4.20 1.60
N SER A 200 34.42 3.40 2.58
CA SER A 200 35.81 3.14 2.90
C SER A 200 36.09 1.63 2.97
N GLY A 201 37.34 1.25 2.71
CA GLY A 201 37.80 -0.15 2.72
C GLY A 201 38.05 -0.71 1.32
N ASN A 202 38.39 -2.00 1.27
CA ASN A 202 38.85 -2.68 0.05
C ASN A 202 37.72 -3.06 -0.92
N ALA A 203 36.45 -2.92 -0.51
CA ALA A 203 35.28 -3.31 -1.28
C ALA A 203 34.50 -2.12 -1.87
N VAL A 204 35.13 -0.93 -1.94
CA VAL A 204 34.49 0.30 -2.43
C VAL A 204 33.87 0.11 -3.82
N ASP A 205 34.62 -0.48 -4.74
CA ASP A 205 34.16 -0.65 -6.12
C ASP A 205 32.95 -1.59 -6.22
N VAL A 206 32.93 -2.67 -5.42
CA VAL A 206 31.79 -3.60 -5.32
C VAL A 206 30.55 -2.88 -4.80
N VAL A 207 30.72 -2.06 -3.75
CA VAL A 207 29.63 -1.28 -3.18
C VAL A 207 29.11 -0.25 -4.18
N GLN A 208 29.99 0.43 -4.91
CA GLN A 208 29.60 1.41 -5.92
C GLN A 208 28.81 0.76 -7.07
N THR A 209 29.28 -0.36 -7.61
CA THR A 209 28.54 -1.11 -8.65
C THR A 209 27.16 -1.54 -8.18
N ALA A 210 27.03 -1.96 -6.90
CA ALA A 210 25.72 -2.27 -6.35
C ALA A 210 24.83 -1.02 -6.27
N LEU A 211 25.36 0.13 -5.83
CA LEU A 211 24.64 1.39 -5.74
C LEU A 211 24.19 1.93 -7.11
N GLU A 212 24.97 1.71 -8.16
CA GLU A 212 24.60 2.04 -9.55
C GLU A 212 23.35 1.27 -10.03
N SER A 213 23.05 0.13 -9.40
CA SER A 213 21.85 -0.67 -9.68
C SER A 213 20.59 -0.15 -8.95
N LEU A 214 20.66 0.97 -8.23
CA LEU A 214 19.52 1.53 -7.51
C LEU A 214 18.33 1.80 -8.43
N GLY A 215 17.13 1.34 -8.02
CA GLY A 215 15.91 1.48 -8.79
C GLY A 215 15.69 0.38 -9.84
N THR A 216 16.68 -0.46 -10.12
CA THR A 216 16.51 -1.60 -11.03
C THR A 216 15.39 -2.54 -10.53
N PRO A 217 14.46 -2.98 -11.40
CA PRO A 217 13.34 -3.82 -10.98
C PRO A 217 13.78 -5.16 -10.39
N TYR A 218 12.92 -5.72 -9.53
CA TYR A 218 13.10 -7.07 -9.05
C TYR A 218 12.60 -8.07 -10.08
N VAL A 219 13.45 -9.04 -10.42
CA VAL A 219 13.11 -10.16 -11.30
C VAL A 219 13.60 -11.43 -10.63
N TRP A 220 12.68 -12.36 -10.36
CA TRP A 220 13.04 -13.67 -9.82
C TRP A 220 14.00 -14.38 -10.79
N GLY A 221 15.17 -14.82 -10.32
CA GLY A 221 16.19 -15.40 -11.19
C GLY A 221 17.07 -14.36 -11.90
N GLY A 222 16.79 -13.06 -11.78
CA GLY A 222 17.52 -11.99 -12.44
C GLY A 222 18.93 -11.77 -11.90
N THR A 223 19.87 -11.48 -12.79
CA THR A 223 21.32 -11.36 -12.50
C THR A 223 22.00 -10.22 -13.28
N ALA A 224 21.24 -9.33 -13.91
CA ALA A 224 21.77 -8.27 -14.78
C ALA A 224 20.87 -7.03 -14.76
N ASP A 225 21.26 -5.98 -15.50
CA ASP A 225 20.63 -4.66 -15.47
C ASP A 225 19.15 -4.62 -15.89
N ASN A 226 18.64 -5.67 -16.53
CA ASN A 226 17.21 -5.83 -16.84
C ASN A 226 16.37 -6.32 -15.63
N GLY A 227 17.01 -6.66 -14.52
CA GLY A 227 16.37 -7.02 -13.26
C GLY A 227 17.22 -7.94 -12.39
N PHE A 228 17.16 -7.72 -11.08
CA PHE A 228 17.91 -8.52 -10.10
C PHE A 228 16.97 -9.23 -9.12
N ASP A 229 17.30 -10.46 -8.73
CA ASP A 229 16.88 -10.96 -7.41
C ASP A 229 17.93 -10.64 -6.33
N CYS A 230 17.66 -10.99 -5.07
CA CYS A 230 18.50 -10.60 -3.95
C CYS A 230 19.94 -11.11 -4.09
N SER A 231 20.11 -12.40 -4.33
CA SER A 231 21.41 -13.03 -4.55
C SER A 231 22.04 -12.65 -5.89
N GLY A 232 21.23 -12.38 -6.91
CA GLY A 232 21.68 -11.96 -8.24
C GLY A 232 22.31 -10.57 -8.22
N LEU A 233 21.76 -9.62 -7.45
CA LEU A 233 22.37 -8.30 -7.26
C LEU A 233 23.75 -8.41 -6.61
N VAL A 234 23.87 -9.17 -5.52
CA VAL A 234 25.14 -9.35 -4.80
C VAL A 234 26.15 -10.09 -5.69
N GLN A 235 25.71 -11.13 -6.40
CA GLN A 235 26.55 -11.88 -7.35
C GLN A 235 27.05 -10.98 -8.47
N TYR A 236 26.19 -10.13 -9.02
CA TYR A 236 26.54 -9.18 -10.09
C TYR A 236 27.59 -8.18 -9.62
N ALA A 237 27.36 -7.52 -8.49
CA ALA A 237 28.26 -6.50 -7.96
C ALA A 237 29.68 -7.07 -7.72
N TYR A 238 29.78 -8.25 -7.10
CA TYR A 238 31.06 -8.92 -6.92
C TYR A 238 31.67 -9.43 -8.24
N GLY A 239 30.82 -9.92 -9.16
CA GLY A 239 31.24 -10.45 -10.45
C GLY A 239 31.87 -9.43 -11.38
N GLN A 240 31.40 -8.17 -11.36
CA GLN A 240 32.02 -7.07 -12.11
C GLN A 240 33.48 -6.81 -11.69
N HIS A 241 33.84 -7.20 -10.46
CA HIS A 241 35.19 -7.06 -9.90
C HIS A 241 35.93 -8.39 -9.81
N GLY A 242 35.54 -9.36 -10.65
CA GLY A 242 36.25 -10.64 -10.81
C GLY A 242 36.01 -11.67 -9.70
N ILE A 243 35.14 -11.38 -8.72
CA ILE A 243 34.86 -12.27 -7.59
C ILE A 243 33.60 -13.08 -7.89
N ARG A 244 33.76 -14.40 -8.04
CA ARG A 244 32.64 -15.30 -8.35
C ARG A 244 31.93 -15.74 -7.08
N LEU A 245 30.67 -15.34 -6.93
CA LEU A 245 29.80 -15.81 -5.86
C LEU A 245 28.82 -16.89 -6.34
N PRO A 246 28.43 -17.83 -5.46
CA PRO A 246 27.34 -18.76 -5.73
C PRO A 246 26.04 -18.04 -6.07
N ARG A 247 25.18 -18.70 -6.86
CA ARG A 247 23.93 -18.09 -7.33
C ARG A 247 22.86 -17.93 -6.25
N MET A 248 22.82 -18.84 -5.27
CA MET A 248 21.73 -18.88 -4.28
C MET A 248 22.16 -18.21 -2.97
N SER A 249 21.24 -17.49 -2.33
CA SER A 249 21.45 -16.83 -1.03
C SER A 249 21.96 -17.77 0.06
N ARG A 250 21.43 -19.00 0.13
CA ARG A 250 21.88 -20.05 1.06
C ARG A 250 23.33 -20.50 0.86
N ASP A 251 23.85 -20.39 -0.37
CA ASP A 251 25.21 -20.79 -0.70
C ASP A 251 26.15 -19.60 -0.48
N GLN A 252 25.71 -18.38 -0.79
CA GLN A 252 26.40 -17.14 -0.41
C GLN A 252 26.53 -17.02 1.12
N ALA A 253 25.58 -17.56 1.89
CA ALA A 253 25.68 -17.65 3.34
C ALA A 253 26.81 -18.56 3.86
N ARG A 254 27.59 -19.21 2.98
CA ARG A 254 28.72 -20.09 3.32
C ARG A 254 30.05 -19.61 2.76
N VAL A 255 30.08 -18.46 2.09
CA VAL A 255 31.34 -17.91 1.54
C VAL A 255 32.02 -16.97 2.53
N GLY A 256 33.34 -16.83 2.41
CA GLY A 256 34.10 -15.86 3.20
C GLY A 256 34.09 -16.11 4.71
N ALA A 257 34.51 -15.11 5.48
CA ALA A 257 34.55 -15.16 6.94
C ALA A 257 33.19 -14.84 7.56
N GLU A 258 32.84 -15.52 8.65
CA GLU A 258 31.63 -15.22 9.42
C GLU A 258 31.78 -13.93 10.21
N ILE A 259 30.76 -13.08 10.15
CA ILE A 259 30.66 -11.86 10.94
C ILE A 259 29.39 -11.92 11.78
N ALA A 260 29.54 -11.63 13.08
CA ALA A 260 28.43 -11.58 14.01
C ALA A 260 27.39 -10.53 13.57
N PRO A 261 26.08 -10.74 13.83
CA PRO A 261 25.01 -9.81 13.49
C PRO A 261 24.99 -8.59 14.44
N VAL A 262 26.09 -7.83 14.47
CA VAL A 262 26.24 -6.59 15.22
C VAL A 262 26.75 -5.52 14.26
N VAL A 263 26.09 -4.36 14.23
CA VAL A 263 26.35 -3.34 13.20
C VAL A 263 27.79 -2.84 13.23
N ASP A 264 28.38 -2.71 14.43
CA ASP A 264 29.75 -2.25 14.61
C ASP A 264 30.82 -3.21 14.04
N ALA A 265 30.46 -4.48 13.80
CA ALA A 265 31.35 -5.46 13.19
C ALA A 265 31.36 -5.38 11.65
N LEU A 266 30.39 -4.68 11.06
CA LEU A 266 30.20 -4.62 9.61
C LEU A 266 31.16 -3.67 8.92
N ARG A 267 31.64 -4.09 7.75
CA ARG A 267 32.44 -3.28 6.82
C ARG A 267 31.73 -3.21 5.47
N PRO A 268 31.77 -2.06 4.77
CA PRO A 268 31.23 -1.97 3.41
C PRO A 268 31.74 -3.14 2.56
N GLY A 269 30.83 -3.79 1.84
CA GLY A 269 31.09 -5.03 1.10
C GLY A 269 30.61 -6.30 1.82
N ASP A 270 30.39 -6.29 3.13
CA ASP A 270 29.88 -7.48 3.82
C ASP A 270 28.49 -7.89 3.29
N ILE A 271 28.29 -9.20 3.06
CA ILE A 271 27.01 -9.76 2.63
C ILE A 271 26.15 -10.00 3.87
N LEU A 272 25.05 -9.27 4.00
CA LEU A 272 24.09 -9.44 5.08
C LEU A 272 23.13 -10.59 4.77
N LEU A 273 22.87 -11.43 5.77
CA LEU A 273 22.05 -12.63 5.66
C LEU A 273 20.75 -12.47 6.44
N PHE A 274 19.61 -12.70 5.78
CA PHE A 274 18.29 -12.55 6.40
C PHE A 274 17.40 -13.78 6.20
N SER A 275 16.50 -13.99 7.16
CA SER A 275 15.52 -15.07 7.16
C SER A 275 14.10 -14.55 6.91
N ALA A 276 13.26 -15.29 6.18
CA ALA A 276 11.87 -14.89 5.93
C ALA A 276 11.01 -14.98 7.20
N ARG A 277 11.35 -15.96 8.06
CA ARG A 277 10.80 -16.15 9.40
C ARG A 277 11.96 -16.12 10.41
N PRO A 278 11.87 -15.35 11.50
CA PRO A 278 12.89 -15.37 12.55
C PRO A 278 13.24 -16.80 12.97
N GLY A 279 14.53 -17.10 13.09
CA GLY A 279 15.03 -18.44 13.46
C GLY A 279 14.97 -19.49 12.34
N SER A 280 14.59 -19.13 11.11
CA SER A 280 14.67 -20.03 9.94
C SER A 280 15.96 -19.81 9.12
N GLY A 281 16.23 -20.71 8.17
CA GLY A 281 17.42 -20.60 7.31
C GLY A 281 17.43 -19.33 6.43
N VAL A 282 18.60 -19.04 5.85
CA VAL A 282 18.79 -17.86 4.99
C VAL A 282 17.90 -17.94 3.75
N THR A 283 17.10 -16.91 3.53
CA THR A 283 16.21 -16.78 2.37
C THR A 283 16.46 -15.50 1.58
N HIS A 284 17.12 -14.51 2.17
CA HIS A 284 17.35 -13.20 1.56
C HIS A 284 18.76 -12.71 1.89
N VAL A 285 19.36 -11.94 0.98
CA VAL A 285 20.68 -11.34 1.15
C VAL A 285 20.69 -9.88 0.73
N GLY A 286 21.62 -9.11 1.27
CA GLY A 286 21.91 -7.74 0.88
C GLY A 286 23.41 -7.45 1.02
N LEU A 287 23.85 -6.32 0.49
CA LEU A 287 25.24 -5.86 0.57
C LEU A 287 25.31 -4.65 1.51
N TYR A 288 26.10 -4.72 2.58
CA TYR A 288 26.32 -3.59 3.47
C TYR A 288 27.12 -2.51 2.75
N VAL A 289 26.65 -1.26 2.83
CA VAL A 289 27.25 -0.11 2.12
C VAL A 289 27.87 0.92 3.05
N GLY A 290 27.82 0.68 4.37
CA GLY A 290 28.26 1.64 5.38
C GLY A 290 27.11 2.49 5.93
N GLU A 291 27.42 3.31 6.94
CA GLU A 291 26.46 4.20 7.62
C GLU A 291 25.16 3.50 8.04
N TRP A 292 25.27 2.26 8.54
CA TRP A 292 24.12 1.48 9.02
C TRP A 292 23.11 1.17 7.89
N LYS A 293 23.57 1.15 6.63
CA LYS A 293 22.72 0.92 5.45
C LYS A 293 23.21 -0.29 4.67
N PHE A 294 22.28 -0.90 3.96
CA PHE A 294 22.57 -1.95 3.01
C PHE A 294 21.69 -1.82 1.77
N ILE A 295 22.23 -2.28 0.64
CA ILE A 295 21.52 -2.35 -0.62
C ILE A 295 21.08 -3.79 -0.89
N HIS A 296 19.86 -3.95 -1.39
CA HIS A 296 19.30 -5.26 -1.70
C HIS A 296 18.22 -5.14 -2.78
N SER A 297 17.98 -6.23 -3.52
CA SER A 297 16.83 -6.33 -4.42
C SER A 297 15.64 -6.96 -3.69
N SER A 298 14.60 -6.17 -3.45
CA SER A 298 13.37 -6.57 -2.75
C SER A 298 12.19 -6.65 -3.70
N THR A 299 10.98 -7.00 -3.24
CA THR A 299 9.77 -6.95 -4.08
C THR A 299 9.47 -5.56 -4.69
N ARG A 300 10.14 -4.49 -4.23
CA ARG A 300 10.06 -3.13 -4.79
C ARG A 300 11.25 -2.77 -5.70
N GLY A 301 12.07 -3.73 -6.10
CA GLY A 301 13.32 -3.50 -6.83
C GLY A 301 14.52 -3.28 -5.89
N VAL A 302 15.63 -2.89 -6.50
CA VAL A 302 16.88 -2.56 -5.83
C VAL A 302 16.73 -1.25 -5.07
N LYS A 303 16.95 -1.29 -3.76
CA LYS A 303 16.80 -0.13 -2.87
C LYS A 303 17.77 -0.20 -1.70
N LEU A 304 17.87 0.90 -0.97
CA LEU A 304 18.54 0.96 0.33
C LEU A 304 17.55 0.71 1.47
N SER A 305 18.04 0.06 2.52
CA SER A 305 17.39 -0.08 3.82
C SER A 305 18.39 0.20 4.93
N ARG A 306 17.89 0.56 6.13
CA ARG A 306 18.71 0.88 7.30
C ARG A 306 18.65 -0.24 8.32
N LEU A 307 19.73 -0.43 9.06
CA LEU A 307 19.80 -1.29 10.24
C LEU A 307 19.53 -0.44 11.49
N ASP A 308 18.36 0.19 11.56
CA ASP A 308 17.94 1.06 12.68
C ASP A 308 16.59 0.58 13.21
N VAL A 309 16.51 0.30 14.52
CA VAL A 309 15.27 -0.14 15.18
C VAL A 309 14.17 0.92 15.15
N ARG A 310 14.54 2.20 14.96
CA ARG A 310 13.61 3.32 14.86
C ARG A 310 12.97 3.44 13.47
N ASP A 311 13.55 2.77 12.46
CA ASP A 311 12.97 2.63 11.13
C ASP A 311 12.07 1.37 11.14
N PRO A 312 10.76 1.45 10.83
CA PRO A 312 9.89 0.27 10.77
C PRO A 312 10.40 -0.82 9.81
N GLU A 313 11.02 -0.42 8.69
CA GLU A 313 11.66 -1.38 7.78
C GLU A 313 12.97 -1.93 8.38
N GLY A 314 13.75 -1.07 9.05
CA GLY A 314 14.97 -1.49 9.73
C GLY A 314 14.72 -2.48 10.88
N ALA A 315 13.69 -2.24 11.69
CA ALA A 315 13.24 -3.17 12.73
C ALA A 315 12.85 -4.54 12.15
N TYR A 316 12.17 -4.56 10.99
CA TYR A 316 11.84 -5.80 10.27
C TYR A 316 13.10 -6.58 9.85
N TRP A 317 14.13 -5.88 9.35
CA TRP A 317 15.39 -6.50 8.92
C TRP A 317 16.23 -6.97 10.10
N LEU A 318 16.29 -6.20 11.19
CA LEU A 318 17.00 -6.55 12.42
C LEU A 318 16.40 -7.80 13.07
N ASP A 319 15.08 -7.91 13.16
CA ASP A 319 14.36 -9.11 13.67
C ASP A 319 14.64 -10.39 12.84
N ARG A 320 15.10 -10.22 11.59
CA ARG A 320 15.37 -11.32 10.64
C ARG A 320 16.84 -11.51 10.35
N TRP A 321 17.72 -10.74 11.01
CA TRP A 321 19.14 -10.73 10.72
C TRP A 321 19.79 -11.99 11.29
N VAL A 322 20.34 -12.82 10.39
CA VAL A 322 20.98 -14.09 10.74
C VAL A 322 22.47 -13.90 11.02
N GLY A 323 23.13 -13.03 10.27
CA GLY A 323 24.57 -12.82 10.33
C GLY A 323 25.07 -12.08 9.09
N ALA A 324 26.39 -12.05 8.92
CA ALA A 324 27.01 -11.51 7.72
C ALA A 324 28.22 -12.34 7.28
N ARG A 325 28.60 -12.20 6.00
CA ARG A 325 29.79 -12.81 5.41
C ARG A 325 30.72 -11.77 4.83
N ARG A 326 32.00 -11.83 5.20
CA ARG A 326 33.05 -10.98 4.65
C ARG A 326 33.84 -11.73 3.59
N VAL A 327 33.73 -11.28 2.34
CA VAL A 327 34.43 -11.88 1.20
C VAL A 327 35.75 -11.18 0.92
N ILE A 328 35.79 -9.85 1.06
CA ILE A 328 36.99 -9.04 0.90
C ILE A 328 37.50 -8.65 2.31
N PRO A 329 38.74 -8.99 2.70
CA PRO A 329 39.30 -8.68 4.02
C PRO A 329 39.48 -7.18 4.29
#